data_AF-A0A812STL8-F1
#
_entry.id   AF-A0A812STL8-F1
#
_cell.length_a   1.000
_cell.length_b   1.000
_cell.length_c   1.000
_cell.angle_alpha   90.00
_cell.angle_beta   90.00
_cell.angle_gamma   90.00
#
_symmetry.space_group_name_H-M   'P 1'
#
loop_
_entity.id
_entity.type
_entity.pdbx_description
1 polymer ?
#
loop_
_entity_poly.entity_id
_entity_poly.type
_entity_poly.pdbx_seq_one_letter_code
_entity_poly.pdbx_strand_id
1 'polypeptide(L)'
;MQDNNASASSVLFADFDLDLGDIGGPLFWLPPADTSLVTHYEVYLANDTAADWREHYATIPVGTTNLHIRAEKKLMTESTYLSHFVVYTRSSLVEQSTPSIHRIVDEFASVSNISFTDLDLDRDEIGGLVAWDSPAKTDLVEGKQFAGSVAGFGIGMI
;
A
#
# COMPACT_ATOMS: atom_id res chain seq x y z
N MET A 1 37.03 -18.91 1.03
CA MET A 1 35.73 -18.61 1.69
C MET A 1 34.78 -18.29 0.56
N GLN A 2 33.79 -19.15 0.34
CA GLN A 2 32.81 -18.98 -0.72
C GLN A 2 31.81 -17.94 -0.21
N ASP A 3 31.72 -16.77 -0.83
CA ASP A 3 30.57 -15.91 -0.56
C ASP A 3 29.35 -16.65 -1.10
N ASN A 4 28.45 -17.03 -0.21
CA ASN A 4 27.12 -17.43 -0.61
C ASN A 4 26.30 -16.15 -0.54
N ASN A 5 25.78 -15.73 -1.69
CA ASN A 5 24.86 -14.60 -1.75
C ASN A 5 23.56 -14.99 -1.04
N ALA A 6 23.45 -14.61 0.23
CA ALA A 6 22.29 -14.85 1.08
C ALA A 6 21.29 -13.67 1.05
N SER A 7 21.28 -12.85 0.00
CA SER A 7 20.28 -11.77 -0.15
C SER A 7 18.96 -12.27 -0.73
N ALA A 8 17.85 -11.78 -0.17
CA ALA A 8 16.56 -11.84 -0.84
C ALA A 8 16.61 -11.10 -2.19
N SER A 9 15.76 -11.45 -3.13
CA SER A 9 15.73 -10.83 -4.47
C SER A 9 14.31 -10.64 -4.98
N SER A 10 14.16 -9.93 -6.09
CA SER A 10 12.88 -9.73 -6.79
C SER A 10 11.76 -9.31 -5.85
N VAL A 11 12.01 -8.29 -5.03
CA VAL A 11 10.98 -7.70 -4.18
C VAL A 11 9.92 -7.05 -5.09
N LEU A 12 8.65 -7.39 -4.87
CA LEU A 12 7.50 -6.95 -5.65
C LEU A 12 6.37 -6.54 -4.70
N PHE A 13 5.79 -5.37 -4.95
CA PHE A 13 4.66 -4.85 -4.19
C PHE A 13 3.53 -4.48 -5.15
N ALA A 14 2.29 -4.77 -4.75
CA ALA A 14 1.09 -4.28 -5.42
C ALA A 14 0.29 -3.45 -4.42
N ASP A 15 0.07 -2.18 -4.77
CA ASP A 15 -0.70 -1.26 -3.96
C ASP A 15 -2.18 -1.34 -4.32
N PHE A 16 -3.00 -1.64 -3.32
CA PHE A 16 -4.45 -1.76 -3.40
C PHE A 16 -5.15 -0.79 -2.47
N ASP A 17 -4.39 0.07 -1.79
CA ASP A 17 -4.93 1.15 -0.99
C ASP A 17 -5.01 2.40 -1.85
N LEU A 18 -6.23 2.72 -2.30
CA LEU A 18 -6.44 3.74 -3.33
C LEU A 18 -6.48 5.17 -2.79
N ASP A 19 -6.05 5.36 -1.55
CA ASP A 19 -5.97 6.65 -0.90
C ASP A 19 -4.60 7.31 -1.11
N LEU A 20 -4.62 8.54 -1.61
CA LEU A 20 -3.42 9.28 -1.97
C LEU A 20 -2.47 9.43 -0.78
N GLY A 21 -1.24 8.93 -0.94
CA GLY A 21 -0.17 9.01 0.05
C GLY A 21 -0.14 7.84 1.03
N ASP A 22 -1.07 6.91 0.93
CA ASP A 22 -1.18 5.71 1.75
C ASP A 22 -0.97 4.48 0.85
N ILE A 23 -0.53 3.38 1.44
CA ILE A 23 -0.32 2.12 0.72
C ILE A 23 -0.91 0.95 1.50
N GLY A 24 -1.23 -0.12 0.79
CA GLY A 24 -1.73 -1.36 1.38
C GLY A 24 -1.82 -2.48 0.37
N GLY A 25 -1.53 -3.70 0.78
CA GLY A 25 -1.51 -4.85 -0.15
C GLY A 25 -0.34 -5.80 0.06
N PRO A 26 -0.17 -6.78 -0.84
CA PRO A 26 0.83 -7.83 -0.66
C PRO A 26 2.22 -7.41 -1.15
N LEU A 27 3.22 -7.68 -0.33
CA LEU A 27 4.65 -7.59 -0.62
C LEU A 27 5.21 -9.02 -0.75
N PHE A 28 5.95 -9.29 -1.82
CA PHE A 28 6.60 -10.57 -2.10
C PHE A 28 8.09 -10.40 -2.35
N TRP A 29 8.86 -11.45 -2.10
CA TRP A 29 10.26 -11.56 -2.51
C TRP A 29 10.62 -13.01 -2.82
N LEU A 30 11.75 -13.20 -3.48
CA LEU A 30 12.39 -14.51 -3.64
C LEU A 30 13.41 -14.72 -2.52
N PRO A 31 13.47 -15.92 -1.93
CA PRO A 31 14.48 -16.26 -0.94
C PRO A 31 15.87 -16.32 -1.60
N PRO A 32 16.96 -16.16 -0.84
CA PRO A 32 18.30 -16.38 -1.36
C PRO A 32 18.53 -17.84 -1.79
N ALA A 33 19.55 -18.05 -2.61
CA ALA A 33 19.95 -19.40 -3.05
C ALA A 33 20.41 -20.29 -1.88
N ASP A 34 20.99 -19.68 -0.84
CA ASP A 34 21.35 -20.36 0.41
C ASP A 34 20.67 -19.68 1.61
N THR A 35 19.75 -20.42 2.24
CA THR A 35 19.05 -20.00 3.46
C THR A 35 19.58 -20.69 4.72
N SER A 36 20.65 -21.50 4.63
CA SER A 36 21.13 -22.34 5.75
C SER A 36 21.46 -21.56 7.02
N LEU A 37 21.88 -20.30 6.87
CA LEU A 37 22.19 -19.38 7.97
C LEU A 37 21.13 -18.29 8.16
N VAL A 38 20.13 -18.23 7.28
CA VAL A 38 19.06 -17.24 7.35
C VAL A 38 18.02 -17.71 8.36
N THR A 39 17.78 -16.90 9.37
CA THR A 39 16.76 -17.15 10.39
C THR A 39 15.49 -16.33 10.13
N HIS A 40 15.67 -15.09 9.66
CA HIS A 40 14.58 -14.15 9.40
C HIS A 40 14.87 -13.27 8.19
N TYR A 41 13.82 -12.68 7.65
CA TYR A 41 13.84 -11.50 6.81
C TYR A 41 13.41 -10.29 7.64
N GLU A 42 14.13 -9.19 7.52
CA GLU A 42 13.77 -7.91 8.14
C GLU A 42 13.33 -6.96 7.03
N VAL A 43 12.09 -6.48 7.14
CA VAL A 43 11.47 -5.57 6.17
C VAL A 43 11.42 -4.18 6.78
N TYR A 44 11.92 -3.21 6.03
CA TYR A 44 11.88 -1.80 6.40
C TYR A 44 11.30 -0.97 5.27
N LEU A 45 10.82 0.22 5.63
CA LEU A 45 10.50 1.30 4.71
C LEU A 45 11.64 2.32 4.75
N ALA A 46 12.16 2.72 3.60
CA ALA A 46 13.27 3.64 3.47
C ALA A 46 12.90 4.89 2.67
N ASN A 47 13.62 5.98 2.93
CA ASN A 47 13.43 7.24 2.23
C ASN A 47 14.10 7.27 0.84
N ASP A 48 15.10 6.41 0.61
CA ASP A 48 15.86 6.30 -0.62
C ASP A 48 16.45 4.89 -0.82
N THR A 49 17.27 4.72 -1.86
CA THR A 49 17.95 3.46 -2.17
C THR A 49 19.20 3.20 -1.33
N ALA A 50 19.73 4.19 -0.62
CA ALA A 50 20.83 3.99 0.32
C ALA A 50 20.30 3.41 1.64
N ALA A 51 19.01 3.63 1.94
CA ALA A 51 18.37 3.28 3.20
C ALA A 51 19.08 3.87 4.42
N ASP A 52 19.67 5.07 4.23
CA ASP A 52 20.32 5.87 5.26
C ASP A 52 19.32 6.21 6.38
N TRP A 53 18.07 6.49 6.00
CA TRP A 53 16.95 6.53 6.91
C TRP A 53 15.93 5.44 6.57
N ARG A 54 15.61 4.61 7.57
CA ARG A 54 14.62 3.54 7.44
C ARG A 54 13.84 3.31 8.73
N GLU A 55 12.59 2.93 8.57
CA GLU A 55 11.66 2.53 9.62
C GLU A 55 11.47 1.01 9.58
N HIS A 56 11.64 0.32 10.71
CA HIS A 56 11.34 -1.11 10.80
C HIS A 56 9.84 -1.34 10.64
N TYR A 57 9.47 -2.26 9.76
CA TYR A 57 8.07 -2.60 9.52
C TYR A 57 7.73 -3.99 10.05
N ALA A 58 8.55 -5.01 9.72
CA ALA A 58 8.27 -6.38 10.15
C ALA A 58 9.52 -7.29 10.17
N THR A 59 9.45 -8.31 11.03
CA THR A 59 10.39 -9.43 11.07
C THR A 59 9.64 -10.71 10.67
N ILE A 60 10.15 -11.42 9.67
CA ILE A 60 9.47 -12.58 9.05
C ILE A 60 10.38 -13.80 9.16
N PRO A 61 9.92 -14.95 9.68
CA PRO A 61 10.78 -16.13 9.78
C PRO A 61 11.16 -16.67 8.40
N VAL A 62 12.34 -17.29 8.31
CA VAL A 62 12.76 -18.01 7.11
C VAL A 62 11.73 -19.07 6.72
N GLY A 63 11.48 -19.24 5.42
CA GLY A 63 10.41 -20.08 4.89
C GLY A 63 9.14 -19.31 4.52
N THR A 64 8.98 -18.08 5.00
CA THR A 64 7.92 -17.16 4.56
C THR A 64 8.54 -16.07 3.69
N THR A 65 7.98 -15.85 2.50
CA THR A 65 8.52 -14.92 1.49
C THR A 65 7.49 -13.89 1.02
N ASN A 66 6.49 -13.64 1.86
CA ASN A 66 5.48 -12.63 1.64
C ASN A 66 5.09 -11.96 2.95
N LEU A 67 4.55 -10.75 2.81
CA LEU A 67 4.03 -9.93 3.90
C LEU A 67 2.82 -9.14 3.38
N HIS A 68 1.77 -9.04 4.18
CA HIS A 68 0.66 -8.16 3.87
C HIS A 68 0.88 -6.81 4.56
N ILE A 69 1.01 -5.75 3.77
CA ILE A 69 1.04 -4.37 4.24
C ILE A 69 -0.40 -3.98 4.57
N ARG A 70 -0.63 -3.57 5.82
CA ARG A 70 -1.94 -3.08 6.24
C ARG A 70 -2.33 -1.85 5.43
N ALA A 71 -3.61 -1.77 5.08
CA ALA A 71 -4.22 -0.55 4.57
C ALA A 71 -3.97 0.64 5.51
N GLU A 72 -4.03 1.84 4.94
CA GLU A 72 -3.80 3.16 5.52
C GLU A 72 -2.34 3.37 5.96
N LYS A 73 -1.39 2.61 5.40
CA LYS A 73 0.04 2.81 5.74
C LYS A 73 0.56 4.02 5.00
N LYS A 74 0.63 5.13 5.73
CA LYS A 74 1.17 6.41 5.24
C LYS A 74 2.61 6.31 4.77
N LEU A 75 2.87 6.84 3.59
CA LEU A 75 4.21 7.06 3.05
C LEU A 75 4.87 8.31 3.62
N MET A 76 4.08 9.29 4.08
CA MET A 76 4.61 10.46 4.78
C MET A 76 4.64 10.23 6.28
N THR A 77 5.83 10.32 6.87
CA THR A 77 6.03 10.41 8.33
C THR A 77 6.14 11.88 8.75
N GLU A 78 6.38 12.16 10.04
CA GLU A 78 6.46 13.53 10.56
C GLU A 78 7.50 14.42 9.85
N SER A 79 8.52 13.85 9.22
CA SER A 79 9.60 14.63 8.58
C SER A 79 10.20 13.98 7.34
N THR A 80 9.71 12.83 6.89
CA THR A 80 10.35 12.08 5.81
C THR A 80 9.34 11.29 4.99
N TYR A 81 9.54 11.30 3.68
CA TYR A 81 8.78 10.52 2.73
C TYR A 81 9.45 9.15 2.52
N LEU A 82 8.69 8.09 2.75
CA LEU A 82 9.05 6.70 2.52
C LEU A 82 8.78 6.35 1.05
N SER A 83 9.81 5.93 0.33
CA SER A 83 9.72 5.69 -1.10
C SER A 83 10.19 4.29 -1.52
N HIS A 84 10.75 3.51 -0.59
CA HIS A 84 11.28 2.19 -0.88
C HIS A 84 10.93 1.17 0.20
N PHE A 85 10.69 -0.07 -0.21
CA PHE A 85 10.85 -1.23 0.65
C PHE A 85 12.29 -1.72 0.57
N VAL A 86 12.86 -2.07 1.72
CA VAL A 86 14.15 -2.76 1.80
C VAL A 86 14.02 -4.02 2.64
N VAL A 87 14.49 -5.14 2.08
CA VAL A 87 14.41 -6.47 2.68
C VAL A 87 15.81 -6.99 2.93
N TYR A 88 16.14 -7.21 4.19
CA TYR A 88 17.40 -7.80 4.62
C TYR A 88 17.19 -9.25 5.03
N THR A 89 18.21 -10.07 4.85
CA THR A 89 18.27 -11.36 5.55
C THR A 89 19.01 -11.21 6.87
N ARG A 90 18.62 -12.01 7.86
CA ARG A 90 19.20 -11.98 9.20
C ARG A 90 19.56 -13.38 9.67
N SER A 91 20.80 -13.52 10.15
CA SER A 91 21.31 -14.73 10.78
C SER A 91 21.18 -14.65 12.31
N SER A 92 21.57 -15.73 13.00
CA SER A 92 21.67 -15.73 14.47
C SER A 92 22.70 -14.74 15.02
N LEU A 93 23.64 -14.28 14.18
CA LEU A 93 24.71 -13.38 14.58
C LEU A 93 24.38 -11.93 14.23
N VAL A 94 23.94 -11.68 13.00
CA VAL A 94 23.76 -10.32 12.47
C VAL A 94 22.84 -10.29 11.25
N GLU A 95 22.25 -9.12 11.02
CA GLU A 95 21.60 -8.73 9.76
C GLU A 95 22.64 -8.54 8.65
N GLN A 96 22.25 -8.82 7.41
CA GLN A 96 23.09 -8.57 6.25
C GLN A 96 23.38 -7.06 6.07
N SER A 97 24.51 -6.72 5.47
CA SER A 97 24.85 -5.32 5.14
C SER A 97 24.22 -4.81 3.84
N THR A 98 23.71 -5.70 2.99
CA THR A 98 23.24 -5.39 1.64
C THR A 98 21.81 -5.92 1.45
N PRO A 99 20.80 -5.04 1.37
CA PRO A 99 19.41 -5.46 1.20
C PRO A 99 19.03 -5.69 -0.25
N SER A 100 17.86 -6.29 -0.43
CA SER A 100 17.07 -6.14 -1.65
C SER A 100 16.19 -4.90 -1.56
N ILE A 101 16.03 -4.16 -2.65
CA ILE A 101 15.35 -2.86 -2.66
C ILE A 101 14.24 -2.85 -3.70
N HIS A 102 13.10 -2.29 -3.34
CA HIS A 102 11.97 -2.05 -4.24
C HIS A 102 11.46 -0.63 -4.08
N ARG A 103 11.26 0.09 -5.19
CA ARG A 103 10.66 1.43 -5.17
C ARG A 103 9.14 1.31 -5.09
N ILE A 104 8.54 2.04 -4.16
CA ILE A 104 7.09 2.10 -3.98
C ILE A 104 6.49 2.99 -5.07
N VAL A 105 5.37 2.53 -5.62
CA VAL A 105 4.50 3.33 -6.49
C VAL A 105 3.15 3.39 -5.79
N ASP A 106 2.78 4.60 -5.37
CA ASP A 106 1.48 4.92 -4.77
C ASP A 106 0.43 4.95 -5.88
N GLU A 107 -0.59 4.12 -5.73
CA GLU A 107 -1.71 4.02 -6.66
C GLU A 107 -2.97 4.57 -6.00
N PHE A 108 -3.49 5.70 -6.50
CA PHE A 108 -4.65 6.36 -5.91
C PHE A 108 -5.81 6.51 -6.91
N ALA A 109 -7.04 6.60 -6.39
CA ALA A 109 -8.23 6.76 -7.22
C ALA A 109 -9.30 7.62 -6.54
N SER A 110 -9.83 8.62 -7.26
CA SER A 110 -10.93 9.46 -6.76
C SER A 110 -11.96 9.73 -7.84
N VAL A 111 -13.22 9.90 -7.42
CA VAL A 111 -14.31 10.38 -8.29
C VAL A 111 -14.12 11.87 -8.58
N SER A 112 -14.61 12.32 -9.73
CA SER A 112 -14.53 13.73 -10.12
C SER A 112 -15.89 14.26 -10.59
N ASN A 113 -15.97 15.55 -10.89
CA ASN A 113 -17.18 16.19 -11.45
C ASN A 113 -18.45 15.96 -10.59
N ILE A 114 -18.32 16.05 -9.27
CA ILE A 114 -19.45 15.89 -8.34
C ILE A 114 -20.40 17.06 -8.56
N SER A 115 -21.65 16.74 -8.90
CA SER A 115 -22.73 17.70 -9.08
C SER A 115 -23.96 17.24 -8.30
N PHE A 116 -24.70 18.21 -7.76
CA PHE A 116 -25.98 17.99 -7.12
C PHE A 116 -26.99 18.97 -7.72
N THR A 117 -28.12 18.44 -8.17
CA THR A 117 -29.27 19.24 -8.61
C THR A 117 -30.40 19.02 -7.63
N ASP A 118 -30.73 20.05 -6.86
CA ASP A 118 -31.88 20.04 -5.97
C ASP A 118 -33.18 20.13 -6.79
N LEU A 119 -34.07 19.17 -6.59
CA LEU A 119 -35.31 18.99 -7.34
C LEU A 119 -36.55 19.00 -6.44
N ASP A 120 -36.38 19.10 -5.12
CA ASP A 120 -37.50 19.33 -4.24
C ASP A 120 -37.92 20.81 -4.24
N LEU A 121 -39.18 21.03 -3.90
CA LEU A 121 -39.78 22.37 -3.82
C LEU A 121 -40.17 22.71 -2.38
N ASP A 122 -39.83 21.83 -1.44
CA ASP A 122 -40.24 21.90 -0.05
C ASP A 122 -39.15 22.60 0.77
N ARG A 123 -39.56 23.56 1.58
CA ARG A 123 -38.62 24.36 2.36
C ARG A 123 -37.95 23.46 3.39
N ASP A 124 -36.62 23.51 3.43
CA ASP A 124 -35.76 22.78 4.37
C ASP A 124 -35.64 21.26 4.10
N GLU A 125 -36.01 20.80 2.91
CA GLU A 125 -35.71 19.45 2.41
C GLU A 125 -34.53 19.48 1.43
N ILE A 126 -33.94 18.29 1.20
CA ILE A 126 -32.94 18.09 0.14
C ILE A 126 -33.33 16.81 -0.61
N GLY A 127 -33.58 16.94 -1.90
CA GLY A 127 -34.08 15.86 -2.74
C GLY A 127 -33.71 16.11 -4.18
N GLY A 128 -32.84 15.29 -4.74
CA GLY A 128 -32.27 15.59 -6.05
C GLY A 128 -31.30 14.55 -6.57
N LEU A 129 -30.80 14.78 -7.78
CA LEU A 129 -29.84 13.90 -8.42
C LEU A 129 -28.42 14.30 -8.03
N VAL A 130 -27.67 13.34 -7.48
CA VAL A 130 -26.22 13.42 -7.29
C VAL A 130 -25.56 12.65 -8.43
N ALA A 131 -24.64 13.30 -9.14
CA ALA A 131 -23.87 12.67 -10.22
C ALA A 131 -22.36 12.95 -10.06
N TRP A 132 -21.53 12.02 -10.50
CA TRP A 132 -20.07 12.14 -10.54
C TRP A 132 -19.48 11.25 -11.63
N ASP A 133 -18.29 11.60 -12.09
CA ASP A 133 -17.51 10.81 -13.02
C ASP A 133 -16.78 9.68 -12.28
N SER A 134 -16.69 8.52 -12.92
CA SER A 134 -16.03 7.36 -12.35
C SER A 134 -14.53 7.58 -12.15
N PRO A 135 -13.94 6.97 -11.11
CA PRO A 135 -12.51 7.09 -10.86
C PRO A 135 -11.70 6.38 -11.95
N ALA A 136 -10.43 6.77 -12.12
CA ALA A 136 -9.56 6.24 -13.17
C ALA A 136 -9.21 4.73 -13.01
N LYS A 137 -9.35 4.16 -11.80
CA LYS A 137 -8.98 2.77 -11.46
C LYS A 137 -10.19 1.95 -11.05
N THR A 138 -11.16 1.84 -11.95
CA THR A 138 -12.44 1.14 -11.67
C THR A 138 -12.30 -0.33 -11.28
N ASP A 139 -11.23 -1.00 -11.71
CA ASP A 139 -11.03 -2.44 -11.46
C ASP A 139 -10.51 -2.73 -10.03
N LEU A 140 -10.07 -1.69 -9.30
CA LEU A 140 -9.55 -1.79 -7.94
C LEU A 140 -10.50 -1.18 -6.89
N VAL A 141 -11.59 -0.55 -7.30
CA VAL A 141 -12.57 0.07 -6.39
C VAL A 141 -13.72 -0.89 -6.12
N GLU A 142 -13.79 -1.45 -4.90
CA GLU A 142 -14.95 -2.20 -4.44
C GLU A 142 -16.06 -1.24 -3.92
N GLY A 143 -17.00 -0.89 -4.80
CA GLY A 143 -18.24 -0.20 -4.43
C GLY A 143 -18.12 1.32 -4.23
N LYS A 144 -19.05 2.07 -4.83
CA LYS A 144 -19.18 3.53 -4.63
C LYS A 144 -20.00 3.76 -3.36
N GLN A 145 -19.37 4.12 -2.24
CA GLN A 145 -20.10 4.44 -1.00
C GLN A 145 -20.44 5.93 -0.94
N PHE A 146 -21.72 6.24 -0.72
CA PHE A 146 -22.18 7.57 -0.38
C PHE A 146 -22.04 7.76 1.14
N ALA A 147 -21.15 8.66 1.58
CA ALA A 147 -21.17 9.15 2.96
C ALA A 147 -22.22 10.27 3.08
N GLY A 148 -23.49 9.89 3.08
CA GLY A 148 -24.61 10.82 3.29
C GLY A 148 -25.78 10.07 3.89
N SER A 149 -26.11 10.38 5.15
CA SER A 149 -27.36 9.94 5.76
C SER A 149 -28.51 10.65 5.05
N VAL A 150 -29.18 9.96 4.13
CA VAL A 150 -30.45 10.43 3.57
C VAL A 150 -31.48 9.33 3.75
N ALA A 151 -32.52 9.62 4.54
CA ALA A 151 -33.68 8.78 4.66
C ALA A 151 -34.49 8.90 3.36
N GLY A 152 -34.31 7.96 2.42
CA GLY A 152 -35.13 7.90 1.21
C GLY A 152 -34.42 7.19 0.06
N PHE A 153 -34.84 5.97 -0.25
CA PHE A 153 -34.25 5.11 -1.28
C PHE A 153 -34.50 5.58 -2.72
N GLY A 154 -33.53 5.30 -3.60
CA GLY A 154 -33.73 5.25 -5.05
C GLY A 154 -32.43 5.25 -5.86
N ILE A 155 -31.65 4.15 -5.85
CA ILE A 155 -30.49 4.02 -6.76
C ILE A 155 -30.98 3.47 -8.10
N GLY A 156 -31.04 4.32 -9.12
CA GLY A 156 -31.07 3.90 -10.52
C GLY A 156 -29.64 3.76 -11.04
N MET A 157 -29.18 2.53 -11.25
CA MET A 157 -28.00 2.27 -12.06
C MET A 157 -28.32 2.55 -13.53
N ILE A 158 -27.42 3.26 -14.21
CA ILE A 158 -27.23 3.17 -15.67
C ILE A 158 -25.83 2.57 -15.89
#